data_AF-A0A438HT20-F1
#
_entry.id   AF-A0A438HT20-F1
#
_cell.length_a   1.000
_cell.length_b   1.000
_cell.length_c   1.000
_cell.angle_alpha   90.00
_cell.angle_beta   90.00
_cell.angle_gamma   90.00
#
_symmetry.space_group_name_H-M   'P 1'
#
loop_
_entity.id
_entity.type
_entity.pdbx_description
1 polymer ?
#
loop_
_entity_poly.entity_id
_entity_poly.type
_entity_poly.pdbx_seq_one_letter_code
_entity_poly.pdbx_strand_id
1 'polypeptide(L)'
;MRRFAQVADELGLRDIPMQGGVFTWSGGPNNQSWARLDSFLVNTSWLDQFSSVLQSRLPWPLSDHFPVSLEGGGLRRGPSPFRFENMWLKVEGFQDMIRRWWWEIEVRGSASYRLATKLKEIKQKLKVWNKEVFGNLGCNKAAALQQVEFWDRVESERILSMEET
;
A
#
# COMPACT_ATOMS: atom_id res chain seq x y z
N MET A 1 5.98 -20.66 -21.71
CA MET A 1 5.16 -21.05 -20.54
C MET A 1 5.27 -22.52 -20.12
N ARG A 2 5.27 -23.53 -21.00
CA ARG A 2 5.29 -24.96 -20.58
C ARG A 2 6.43 -25.34 -19.62
N ARG A 3 7.66 -24.88 -19.89
CA ARG A 3 8.82 -25.15 -19.01
C ARG A 3 8.67 -24.53 -17.61
N PHE A 4 8.03 -23.35 -17.52
CA PHE A 4 7.77 -22.70 -16.24
C PHE A 4 6.74 -23.49 -15.42
N ALA A 5 5.64 -23.91 -16.06
CA ALA A 5 4.62 -24.74 -15.41
C ALA A 5 5.21 -26.06 -14.89
N GLN A 6 6.04 -26.73 -15.70
CA GLN A 6 6.72 -27.96 -15.30
C GLN A 6 7.59 -27.75 -14.06
N VAL A 7 8.41 -26.69 -14.01
CA VAL A 7 9.25 -26.40 -12.85
C VAL A 7 8.41 -26.06 -11.62
N ALA A 8 7.32 -25.30 -11.78
CA ALA A 8 6.42 -25.00 -10.67
C ALA A 8 5.79 -26.27 -10.08
N ASP A 9 5.35 -27.19 -10.95
CA ASP A 9 4.78 -28.48 -10.55
C ASP A 9 5.84 -29.38 -9.88
N GLU A 10 7.05 -29.49 -10.44
CA GLU A 10 8.17 -30.25 -9.87
C GLU A 10 8.55 -29.76 -8.46
N LEU A 11 8.44 -28.46 -8.21
CA LEU A 11 8.72 -27.83 -6.93
C LEU A 11 7.48 -27.81 -5.99
N GLY A 12 6.33 -28.34 -6.42
CA GLY A 12 5.09 -28.36 -5.65
C GLY A 12 4.56 -26.95 -5.33
N LEU A 13 4.83 -25.99 -6.21
CA LEU A 13 4.39 -24.61 -6.07
C LEU A 13 2.97 -24.44 -6.59
N ARG A 14 2.18 -23.62 -5.88
CA ARG A 14 0.79 -23.32 -6.23
C ARG A 14 0.63 -21.81 -6.41
N ASP A 15 -0.08 -21.44 -7.47
CA ASP A 15 -0.50 -20.05 -7.69
C ASP A 15 -1.70 -19.71 -6.81
N ILE A 16 -1.63 -18.58 -6.13
CA ILE A 16 -2.73 -18.10 -5.29
C ILE A 16 -3.74 -17.36 -6.18
N PRO A 17 -5.06 -17.60 -6.02
CA PRO A 17 -6.07 -16.85 -6.75
C PRO A 17 -5.96 -15.34 -6.51
N MET A 18 -5.99 -14.55 -7.58
CA MET A 18 -5.89 -13.09 -7.51
C MET A 18 -7.27 -12.44 -7.38
N GLN A 19 -7.40 -11.51 -6.43
CA GLN A 19 -8.57 -10.63 -6.27
C GLN A 19 -8.29 -9.23 -6.84
N GLY A 20 -9.35 -8.49 -7.21
CA GLY A 20 -9.21 -7.11 -7.70
C GLY A 20 -8.78 -6.98 -9.18
N GLY A 21 -8.88 -8.07 -9.95
CA GLY A 21 -8.50 -8.15 -11.36
C GLY A 21 -7.65 -9.38 -11.65
N VAL A 22 -7.59 -9.81 -12.91
CA VAL A 22 -6.82 -11.01 -13.33
C VAL A 22 -5.54 -10.68 -14.10
N PHE A 23 -5.33 -9.43 -14.49
CA PHE A 23 -4.13 -8.97 -15.21
C PHE A 23 -3.22 -8.14 -14.31
N THR A 24 -1.91 -8.29 -14.49
CA THR A 24 -0.90 -7.51 -13.75
C THR A 24 -0.05 -6.63 -14.65
N TRP A 25 -0.28 -6.69 -15.96
CA TRP A 25 0.38 -5.89 -16.96
C TRP A 25 -0.59 -5.47 -18.06
N SER A 26 -0.47 -4.24 -18.52
CA SER A 26 -1.16 -3.64 -19.67
C SER A 26 -0.15 -2.96 -20.58
N GLY A 27 -0.16 -3.26 -21.88
CA GLY A 27 0.73 -2.65 -22.85
C GLY A 27 0.47 -3.11 -24.28
N GLY A 28 1.52 -3.18 -25.09
CA GLY A 28 1.40 -3.50 -26.53
C GLY A 28 0.96 -2.29 -27.38
N PRO A 29 0.76 -2.47 -28.70
CA PRO A 29 0.31 -1.40 -29.58
C PRO A 29 -0.97 -0.77 -29.04
N ASN A 30 -1.01 0.55 -28.91
CA ASN A 30 -2.13 1.32 -28.39
C ASN A 30 -2.66 0.85 -26.99
N ASN A 31 -1.81 0.24 -26.15
CA ASN A 31 -2.18 -0.26 -24.81
C ASN A 31 -3.29 -1.34 -24.80
N GLN A 32 -3.41 -2.12 -25.88
CA GLN A 32 -4.52 -3.06 -26.10
C GLN A 32 -4.27 -4.49 -25.59
N SER A 33 -3.07 -4.78 -25.09
CA SER A 33 -2.70 -6.12 -24.61
C SER A 33 -2.65 -6.16 -23.10
N TRP A 34 -3.24 -7.19 -22.52
CA TRP A 34 -3.28 -7.41 -21.08
C TRP A 34 -2.77 -8.80 -20.76
N ALA A 35 -1.96 -8.92 -19.71
CA ALA A 35 -1.39 -10.20 -19.31
C ALA A 35 -1.27 -10.31 -17.79
N ARG A 36 -1.34 -11.54 -17.28
CA ARG A 36 -0.93 -11.86 -15.90
C ARG A 36 0.52 -12.33 -15.94
N LEU A 37 1.44 -11.46 -15.58
CA LEU A 37 2.87 -11.73 -15.57
C LEU A 37 3.42 -11.90 -14.15
N ASP A 38 2.72 -11.35 -13.17
CA ASP A 38 3.14 -11.28 -11.78
C ASP A 38 2.19 -12.13 -10.92
N SER A 39 2.75 -13.03 -10.11
CA SER A 39 1.99 -13.88 -9.19
C SER A 39 2.89 -14.40 -8.07
N PHE A 40 2.30 -14.70 -6.92
CA PHE A 40 2.98 -15.38 -5.83
C PHE A 40 2.75 -16.88 -5.95
N LEU A 41 3.85 -17.60 -6.17
CA LEU A 41 3.88 -19.05 -6.12
C LEU A 41 4.33 -19.51 -4.73
N VAL A 42 3.53 -20.33 -4.06
CA VAL A 42 3.79 -20.80 -2.70
C VAL A 42 3.71 -22.31 -2.62
N ASN A 43 4.53 -22.91 -1.75
CA ASN A 43 4.42 -24.33 -1.46
C ASN A 43 3.42 -24.60 -0.32
N THR A 44 3.03 -25.86 -0.15
CA THR A 44 2.06 -26.27 0.87
C THR A 44 2.54 -25.98 2.29
N SER A 45 3.83 -26.24 2.58
CA SER A 45 4.40 -26.00 3.92
C SER A 45 4.33 -24.53 4.35
N TRP A 46 4.39 -23.59 3.40
CA TRP A 46 4.21 -22.17 3.67
C TRP A 46 2.73 -21.84 3.94
N LEU A 47 1.81 -22.39 3.16
CA LEU A 47 0.37 -22.22 3.37
C LEU A 47 -0.10 -22.77 4.73
N ASP A 48 0.54 -23.84 5.22
CA ASP A 48 0.26 -24.39 6.55
C ASP A 48 0.64 -23.41 7.68
N GLN A 49 1.65 -22.56 7.46
CA GLN A 49 2.10 -21.56 8.43
C GLN A 49 1.28 -20.25 8.35
N PHE A 50 0.83 -19.89 7.14
CA PHE A 50 0.10 -18.66 6.88
C PHE A 50 -1.33 -19.01 6.41
N SER A 51 -2.25 -19.13 7.36
CA SER A 51 -3.67 -19.35 7.05
C SER A 51 -4.31 -18.09 6.46
N SER A 52 -5.29 -18.27 5.56
CA SER A 52 -6.09 -17.17 4.99
C SER A 52 -5.28 -16.14 4.20
N VAL A 53 -4.30 -16.60 3.43
CA VAL A 53 -3.51 -15.75 2.54
C VAL A 53 -4.37 -15.24 1.40
N LEU A 54 -4.32 -13.93 1.16
CA LEU A 54 -5.01 -13.27 0.06
C LEU A 54 -3.98 -12.64 -0.88
N GLN A 55 -4.12 -12.93 -2.17
CA GLN A 55 -3.40 -12.21 -3.21
C GLN A 55 -4.35 -11.23 -3.87
N SER A 56 -3.99 -9.95 -3.94
CA SER A 56 -4.80 -8.93 -4.57
C SER A 56 -3.97 -8.02 -5.47
N ARG A 57 -4.53 -7.64 -6.61
CA ARG A 57 -4.01 -6.57 -7.44
C ARG A 57 -4.29 -5.22 -6.78
N LEU A 58 -3.30 -4.33 -6.77
CA LEU A 58 -3.46 -2.96 -6.28
C LEU A 58 -3.62 -1.98 -7.46
N PRO A 59 -4.44 -0.94 -7.33
CA PRO A 59 -4.57 0.10 -8.34
C PRO A 59 -3.29 0.96 -8.35
N TRP A 60 -2.67 1.10 -9.54
CA TRP A 60 -1.51 1.97 -9.72
C TRP A 60 -1.42 2.46 -11.17
N PRO A 61 -1.78 3.73 -11.47
CA PRO A 61 -2.01 4.17 -12.84
C PRO A 61 -0.74 4.68 -13.56
N LEU A 62 0.42 4.67 -12.89
CA LEU A 62 1.65 5.31 -13.41
C LEU A 62 2.63 4.30 -14.03
N SER A 63 2.27 3.03 -14.12
CA SER A 63 3.08 1.97 -14.73
C SER A 63 2.18 1.11 -15.61
N ASP A 64 2.79 0.49 -16.61
CA ASP A 64 2.25 -0.63 -17.36
C ASP A 64 2.07 -1.90 -16.51
N HIS A 65 2.63 -1.95 -15.30
CA HIS A 65 2.41 -3.02 -14.33
C HIS A 65 1.52 -2.57 -13.17
N PHE A 66 0.63 -3.47 -12.75
CA PHE A 66 -0.16 -3.36 -11.54
C PHE A 66 0.56 -4.09 -10.39
N PRO A 67 0.85 -3.42 -9.27
CA PRO A 67 1.43 -4.07 -8.11
C PRO A 67 0.53 -5.18 -7.57
N VAL A 68 1.12 -6.30 -7.16
CA VAL A 68 0.41 -7.41 -6.51
C VAL A 68 0.78 -7.46 -5.04
N SER A 69 -0.23 -7.47 -4.17
CA SER A 69 -0.08 -7.60 -2.73
C SER A 69 -0.36 -9.04 -2.28
N LEU A 70 0.44 -9.53 -1.34
CA LEU A 70 0.18 -10.77 -0.63
C LEU A 70 -0.05 -10.48 0.85
N GLU A 71 -1.26 -10.72 1.32
CA GLU A 71 -1.66 -10.52 2.70
C GLU A 71 -1.76 -11.85 3.41
N GLY A 72 -0.82 -12.13 4.30
CA GLY A 72 -0.89 -13.28 5.21
C GLY A 72 -1.97 -13.03 6.27
N GLY A 73 -3.09 -13.73 6.18
CA GLY A 73 -4.12 -13.71 7.19
C GLY A 73 -3.58 -14.13 8.57
N GLY A 74 -4.15 -13.58 9.63
CA GLY A 74 -3.93 -14.10 10.98
C GLY A 74 -2.74 -13.52 11.77
N LEU A 75 -1.89 -12.65 11.21
CA LEU A 75 -0.99 -11.88 12.08
C LEU A 75 -1.80 -10.86 12.87
N ARG A 76 -2.06 -11.15 14.15
CA ARG A 76 -2.48 -10.16 15.14
C ARG A 76 -1.39 -9.11 15.26
N ARG A 77 -1.45 -8.09 14.40
CA ARG A 77 -0.61 -6.92 14.53
C ARG A 77 -1.05 -6.22 15.81
N GLY A 78 -0.12 -6.04 16.73
CA GLY A 78 -0.31 -5.11 17.84
C GLY A 78 -0.60 -3.70 17.31
N PRO A 79 -0.80 -2.71 18.21
CA PRO A 79 -1.08 -1.34 17.79
C PRO A 79 -0.07 -0.89 16.73
N SER A 80 -0.57 -0.41 15.59
CA SER A 80 0.29 0.09 14.52
C SER A 80 1.26 1.12 15.08
N PRO A 81 2.58 0.98 14.84
CA PRO A 81 3.53 1.97 15.31
C PRO A 81 3.19 3.32 14.68
N PHE A 82 3.45 4.39 15.42
CA PHE A 82 3.32 5.73 14.86
C PHE A 82 4.36 5.90 13.75
N ARG A 83 3.90 6.38 12.60
CA ARG A 83 4.73 6.71 11.47
C ARG A 83 4.63 8.22 11.23
N PHE A 84 5.76 8.81 10.89
CA PHE A 84 5.79 10.18 10.43
C PHE A 84 5.40 10.18 8.95
N GLU A 85 4.40 10.98 8.59
CA GLU A 85 3.93 11.06 7.20
C GLU A 85 4.66 12.18 6.46
N ASN A 86 5.35 11.83 5.36
CA ASN A 86 6.14 12.79 4.58
C ASN A 86 5.30 13.95 4.03
N MET A 87 4.00 13.75 3.84
CA MET A 87 3.07 14.81 3.42
C MET A 87 2.99 15.97 4.42
N TRP A 88 3.26 15.76 5.70
CA TRP A 88 3.21 16.83 6.70
C TRP A 88 4.25 17.92 6.41
N LEU A 89 5.41 17.55 5.84
CA LEU A 89 6.45 18.50 5.45
C LEU A 89 6.03 19.44 4.31
N LYS A 90 4.97 19.08 3.57
CA LYS A 90 4.42 19.90 2.49
C LYS A 90 3.40 20.93 2.98
N VAL A 91 2.97 20.86 4.24
CA VAL A 91 2.04 21.83 4.82
C VAL A 91 2.81 23.09 5.20
N GLU A 92 2.32 24.24 4.74
CA GLU A 92 2.88 25.53 5.10
C GLU A 92 2.87 25.74 6.62
N GLY A 93 3.98 26.22 7.16
CA GLY A 93 4.13 26.46 8.62
C GLY A 93 4.32 25.20 9.47
N PHE A 94 4.34 23.98 8.90
CA PHE A 94 4.52 22.75 9.68
C PHE A 94 5.83 22.74 10.47
N GLN A 95 6.94 23.13 9.84
CA GLN A 95 8.24 23.14 10.51
C GLN A 95 8.26 24.13 11.69
N ASP A 96 7.66 25.30 11.53
CA ASP A 96 7.63 26.33 12.57
C ASP A 96 6.71 25.93 13.73
N MET A 97 5.61 25.24 13.44
CA MET A 97 4.76 24.63 14.46
C MET A 97 5.53 23.59 15.28
N ILE A 98 6.31 22.72 14.64
CA ILE A 98 7.14 21.72 15.35
C ILE A 98 8.23 22.39 16.19
N ARG A 99 8.91 23.42 15.66
CA ARG A 99 9.91 24.20 16.41
C ARG A 99 9.30 24.84 17.65
N ARG A 100 8.12 25.45 17.51
CA ARG A 100 7.39 26.07 18.62
C ARG A 100 7.01 25.05 19.68
N TRP A 101 6.39 23.93 19.31
CA TRP A 101 6.07 22.87 20.27
C TRP A 101 7.31 22.33 20.96
N TRP A 102 8.42 22.19 20.23
CA TRP A 102 9.68 21.72 20.81
C TRP A 102 10.16 22.63 21.94
N TRP A 103 10.04 23.95 21.78
CA TRP A 103 10.43 24.92 22.80
C TRP A 103 9.43 25.00 23.98
N GLU A 104 8.12 24.93 23.70
CA GLU A 104 7.07 24.97 24.72
C GLU A 104 7.08 23.77 25.66
N ILE A 105 7.51 22.60 25.19
CA ILE A 105 7.55 21.39 26.02
C ILE A 105 8.75 21.48 26.97
N GLU A 106 8.48 21.79 28.23
CA GLU A 106 9.48 21.76 29.31
C GLU A 106 9.51 20.40 30.01
N VAL A 107 10.69 19.77 30.04
CA VAL A 107 10.91 18.48 30.73
C VAL A 107 12.18 18.58 31.57
N ARG A 108 12.10 18.14 32.82
CA ARG A 108 13.23 18.00 33.75
C ARG A 108 13.74 16.55 33.77
N GLY A 109 15.00 16.36 34.10
CA GLY A 109 15.65 15.05 34.18
C GLY A 109 16.90 14.93 33.31
N SER A 110 17.40 13.72 33.11
CA SER A 110 18.56 13.45 32.26
C SER A 110 18.29 13.84 30.79
N ALA A 111 19.35 14.09 30.02
CA ALA A 111 19.22 14.47 28.61
C ALA A 111 18.43 13.42 27.80
N SER A 112 18.67 12.13 28.03
CA SER A 112 17.96 11.02 27.38
C SER A 112 16.48 11.00 27.74
N TYR A 113 16.14 11.21 29.02
CA TYR A 113 14.76 11.27 29.47
C TYR A 113 14.01 12.48 28.87
N ARG A 114 14.67 13.64 28.82
CA ARG A 114 14.12 14.87 28.22
C ARG A 114 13.80 14.66 26.74
N LEU A 115 14.72 14.08 25.98
CA LEU A 115 14.53 13.78 24.56
C LEU A 115 13.36 12.82 24.34
N ALA A 116 13.35 11.68 25.03
CA ALA A 116 12.31 10.65 24.88
C ALA A 116 10.91 11.21 25.23
N THR A 117 10.82 12.00 26.29
CA THR A 117 9.56 12.62 26.73
C THR A 117 9.09 13.66 25.72
N LYS A 118 9.97 14.56 25.24
CA LYS A 118 9.61 15.54 24.20
C LYS A 118 9.09 14.89 22.93
N LEU A 119 9.76 13.84 22.44
CA LEU A 119 9.32 13.10 21.26
C LEU A 119 7.96 12.43 21.48
N LYS A 120 7.70 11.90 22.68
CA LYS A 120 6.39 11.33 23.04
C LYS A 120 5.28 12.38 23.02
N GLU A 121 5.52 13.56 23.57
CA GLU A 121 4.57 14.67 23.57
C GLU A 121 4.29 15.20 22.16
N ILE A 122 5.35 15.41 21.36
CA ILE A 122 5.21 15.83 19.96
C ILE A 122 4.42 14.80 19.15
N LYS A 123 4.68 13.51 19.35
CA LYS A 123 3.90 12.44 18.71
C LYS A 123 2.41 12.55 19.04
N GLN A 124 2.02 12.89 20.27
CA GLN A 124 0.60 13.05 20.62
C GLN A 124 0.00 14.30 19.97
N LYS A 125 0.70 15.44 20.04
CA LYS A 125 0.29 16.67 19.35
C LYS A 125 0.11 16.46 17.85
N LEU A 126 1.04 15.77 17.19
CA LEU A 126 0.97 15.40 15.78
C LEU A 126 -0.24 14.53 15.46
N LYS A 127 -0.60 13.57 16.31
CA LYS A 127 -1.80 12.73 16.10
C LYS A 127 -3.08 13.55 16.11
N VAL A 128 -3.21 14.48 17.05
CA VAL A 128 -4.37 15.37 17.15
C VAL A 128 -4.41 16.31 15.95
N TRP A 129 -3.31 17.02 15.69
CA TRP A 129 -3.19 17.93 14.56
C TRP A 129 -3.46 17.24 13.21
N ASN A 130 -2.94 16.03 12.99
CA ASN A 130 -3.20 15.28 11.77
C ASN A 130 -4.69 14.97 11.59
N LYS A 131 -5.39 14.62 12.68
CA LYS A 131 -6.84 14.38 12.64
C LYS A 131 -7.61 15.67 12.37
N GLU A 132 -7.19 16.81 12.91
CA GLU A 132 -7.85 18.11 12.72
C GLU A 132 -7.65 18.67 11.30
N VAL A 133 -6.43 18.55 10.76
CA VAL A 133 -6.08 19.12 9.44
C VAL A 133 -6.48 18.20 8.30
N PHE A 134 -6.28 16.88 8.46
CA PHE A 134 -6.47 15.91 7.38
C PHE A 134 -7.62 14.92 7.61
N GLY A 135 -8.23 14.93 8.80
CA GLY A 135 -9.29 13.97 9.13
C GLY A 135 -8.78 12.53 9.18
N ASN A 136 -9.53 11.63 8.56
CA ASN A 136 -9.15 10.23 8.43
C ASN A 136 -8.40 9.99 7.11
N LEU A 137 -7.08 10.13 7.14
CA LEU A 137 -6.21 9.86 5.99
C LEU A 137 -6.39 8.46 5.40
N GLY A 138 -6.71 7.46 6.22
CA GLY A 138 -6.97 6.11 5.75
C GLY A 138 -8.21 6.06 4.84
N CYS A 139 -9.31 6.70 5.26
CA CYS A 139 -10.51 6.83 4.45
C CYS A 139 -10.26 7.66 3.18
N ASN A 140 -9.55 8.78 3.29
CA ASN A 140 -9.27 9.63 2.13
C ASN A 140 -8.41 8.90 1.09
N LYS A 141 -7.39 8.17 1.55
CA LYS A 141 -6.56 7.31 0.68
C LYS A 141 -7.38 6.21 0.04
N ALA A 142 -8.21 5.52 0.82
CA ALA A 142 -9.08 4.46 0.30
C ALA A 142 -10.05 4.98 -0.76
N ALA A 143 -10.69 6.13 -0.51
CA ALA A 143 -11.60 6.77 -1.47
C ALA A 143 -10.87 7.17 -2.77
N ALA A 144 -9.68 7.74 -2.68
CA ALA A 144 -8.87 8.08 -3.85
C ALA A 144 -8.47 6.82 -4.65
N LEU A 145 -8.07 5.74 -3.97
CA LEU A 145 -7.73 4.47 -4.62
C LEU A 145 -8.95 3.81 -5.27
N GLN A 146 -10.14 3.91 -4.65
CA GLN A 146 -11.38 3.42 -5.26
C GLN A 146 -11.74 4.15 -6.56
N GLN A 147 -11.47 5.45 -6.65
CA GLN A 147 -11.66 6.19 -7.89
C GLN A 147 -10.70 5.72 -8.99
N VAL A 148 -9.45 5.44 -8.65
CA VAL A 148 -8.49 4.86 -9.60
C VAL A 148 -8.92 3.47 -10.03
N GLU A 149 -9.30 2.61 -9.09
CA GLU A 149 -9.77 1.25 -9.37
C GLU A 149 -10.99 1.23 -10.28
N PHE A 150 -11.92 2.18 -10.11
CA PHE A 150 -13.06 2.35 -11.01
C PHE A 150 -12.60 2.58 -12.46
N TRP A 151 -11.66 3.50 -12.67
CA TRP A 151 -11.13 3.78 -14.01
C TRP A 151 -10.30 2.63 -14.58
N ASP A 152 -9.50 1.96 -13.75
CA ASP A 152 -8.76 0.76 -14.14
C ASP A 152 -9.73 -0.33 -14.64
N ARG A 153 -10.88 -0.48 -13.98
CA ARG A 153 -11.91 -1.44 -14.38
C ARG A 153 -12.58 -1.05 -15.68
N VAL A 154 -13.00 0.21 -15.81
CA VAL A 154 -13.61 0.74 -17.04
C VAL A 154 -12.69 0.50 -18.23
N GLU A 155 -11.40 0.81 -18.10
CA GLU A 155 -10.43 0.59 -19.17
C GLU A 155 -10.25 -0.90 -19.51
N SER A 156 -10.25 -1.78 -18.49
CA SER A 156 -10.12 -3.22 -18.72
C SER A 156 -11.34 -3.88 -19.40
N GLU A 157 -12.53 -3.28 -19.25
CA GLU A 157 -13.79 -3.80 -19.80
C GLU A 157 -14.21 -3.06 -21.09
N ARG A 158 -13.54 -1.96 -21.46
CA ARG A 158 -13.88 -1.13 -22.62
C ARG A 158 -13.54 -1.82 -23.93
N ILE A 159 -14.50 -1.81 -24.85
CA ILE A 159 -14.27 -2.18 -26.26
C ILE A 159 -13.68 -0.96 -26.97
N LEU A 160 -12.56 -1.17 -27.66
CA LEU A 160 -11.88 -0.12 -28.43
C LEU A 160 -12.79 0.39 -29.55
N SER A 161 -12.75 1.70 -29.79
CA SER A 161 -13.46 2.30 -30.94
C SER A 161 -12.72 2.00 -32.26
N MET A 162 -13.41 2.16 -33.40
CA MET A 162 -12.81 1.93 -34.73
C MET A 162 -11.64 2.88 -35.04
N GLU A 163 -11.55 4.02 -34.36
CA GLU A 163 -10.42 4.95 -34.49
C GLU A 163 -9.20 4.53 -33.65
N GLU A 164 -9.41 3.62 -32.69
CA GLU A 164 -8.37 3.13 -31.77
C GLU A 164 -7.82 1.75 -32.17
N THR A 165 -8.55 0.96 -32.99
CA THR A 165 -8.07 -0.26 -33.66
C THR A 165 -7.18 0.03 -34.86
#